data_AF-A0A6L6ZZL6-F1
#
_entry.id   AF-A0A6L6ZZL6-F1
#
_cell.length_a   1.000
_cell.length_b   1.000
_cell.length_c   1.000
_cell.angle_alpha   90.00
_cell.angle_beta   90.00
_cell.angle_gamma   90.00
#
_symmetry.space_group_name_H-M   'P 1'
#
loop_
_entity.id
_entity.type
_entity.pdbx_description
1 polymer ?
#
loop_
_entity_poly.entity_id
_entity_poly.type
_entity_poly.pdbx_seq_one_letter_code
_entity_poly.pdbx_strand_id
1 'polypeptide(L)'
;MSKIDYQALREIAEKATCGVWSLEYGEGRFDGDDALIHREAAGYIPICRIEGAHPESCFDEDFQMEQQANAEFIAAANPATVLALLDELERNQQYIKRRDQENEDIALTVGRLRVELEGKDSKIANLTAERDALREGEMGDARHSNTRAAADIYFQLVEECEIPAGGSLVEYVDDMREKLEAAEKRIAELSASHSKLRDTMAGIHNTIRMDGGYTPLAAILNAAKRAYEESASAAGIRIKGE
;
A
#
# COMPACT_ATOMS: atom_id res chain seq x y z
N MET A 1 -23.40 -22.61 43.85
CA MET A 1 -23.77 -23.66 42.88
C MET A 1 -22.87 -24.86 43.12
N SER A 2 -23.44 -26.03 43.39
CA SER A 2 -22.69 -27.28 43.41
C SER A 2 -22.18 -27.57 41.99
N LYS A 3 -20.97 -28.14 41.88
CA LYS A 3 -20.43 -28.58 40.60
C LYS A 3 -21.22 -29.81 40.15
N ILE A 4 -21.83 -29.76 38.96
CA ILE A 4 -22.51 -30.92 38.38
C ILE A 4 -21.46 -31.99 38.09
N ASP A 5 -21.73 -33.21 38.53
CA ASP A 5 -20.93 -34.38 38.16
C ASP A 5 -21.44 -34.93 36.81
N TYR A 6 -20.76 -34.53 35.74
CA TYR A 6 -21.13 -34.92 34.38
C TYR A 6 -20.94 -36.42 34.12
N GLN A 7 -20.01 -37.08 34.83
CA GLN A 7 -19.78 -38.51 34.66
C GLN A 7 -20.91 -39.30 35.34
N ALA A 8 -21.27 -38.93 36.56
CA ALA A 8 -22.43 -39.50 37.23
C ALA A 8 -23.73 -39.27 36.43
N LEU A 9 -23.90 -38.08 35.85
CA LEU A 9 -25.06 -37.78 35.00
C LEU A 9 -25.09 -38.64 33.73
N ARG A 10 -23.93 -38.85 33.09
CA ARG A 10 -23.81 -39.73 31.91
C ARG A 10 -24.20 -41.17 32.25
N GLU A 11 -23.67 -41.71 33.35
CA GLU A 11 -23.98 -43.08 33.78
C GLU A 11 -25.46 -43.29 34.08
N ILE A 12 -26.13 -42.28 34.65
CA ILE A 12 -27.59 -42.31 34.89
C ILE A 12 -28.34 -42.27 33.56
N ALA A 13 -27.94 -41.40 32.63
CA ALA A 13 -28.60 -41.28 31.32
C ALA A 13 -28.43 -42.55 30.46
N GLU A 14 -27.25 -43.18 30.46
CA GLU A 14 -27.01 -44.44 29.74
C GLU A 14 -27.86 -45.61 30.25
N LYS A 15 -28.19 -45.63 31.55
CA LYS A 15 -29.04 -46.66 32.18
C LYS A 15 -30.54 -46.40 32.03
N ALA A 16 -30.92 -45.15 31.76
CA ALA A 16 -32.32 -44.76 31.62
C ALA A 16 -32.91 -45.23 30.28
N THR A 17 -34.22 -45.06 30.10
CA THR A 17 -34.93 -45.49 28.90
C THR A 17 -34.36 -44.78 27.66
N CYS A 18 -33.61 -45.50 26.83
CA CYS A 18 -33.04 -44.97 25.61
C CYS A 18 -34.09 -44.67 24.52
N GLY A 19 -33.73 -43.80 23.58
CA GLY A 19 -34.56 -43.39 22.44
C GLY A 19 -35.21 -42.02 22.60
N VAL A 20 -35.95 -41.58 21.58
CA VAL A 20 -36.79 -40.37 21.65
C VAL A 20 -37.99 -40.67 22.54
N TRP A 21 -38.32 -39.74 23.41
CA TRP A 21 -39.51 -39.83 24.25
C TRP A 21 -40.59 -38.95 23.63
N SER A 22 -41.76 -39.53 23.39
CA SER A 22 -42.93 -38.81 22.89
C SER A 22 -44.08 -38.95 23.87
N LEU A 23 -44.72 -37.82 24.17
CA LEU A 23 -45.99 -37.77 24.90
C LEU A 23 -47.14 -37.85 23.91
N GLU A 24 -48.19 -38.55 24.30
CA GLU A 24 -49.44 -38.62 23.55
C GLU A 24 -50.61 -38.33 24.50
N TYR A 25 -51.41 -37.32 24.17
CA TYR A 25 -52.58 -36.94 24.96
C TYR A 25 -53.87 -37.52 24.32
N GLY A 26 -54.75 -38.18 25.08
CA GLY A 26 -56.03 -38.72 24.56
C GLY A 26 -56.82 -39.65 25.51
N GLU A 27 -58.10 -39.90 25.20
CA GLU A 27 -59.02 -40.70 26.03
C GLU A 27 -58.54 -42.16 26.21
N GLY A 28 -58.53 -42.63 27.46
CA GLY A 28 -58.22 -44.02 27.82
C GLY A 28 -56.73 -44.37 27.94
N ARG A 29 -55.84 -43.36 27.98
CA ARG A 29 -54.38 -43.56 28.08
C ARG A 29 -53.75 -43.02 29.35
N PHE A 30 -54.55 -42.49 30.28
CA PHE A 30 -54.07 -41.97 31.56
C PHE A 30 -54.23 -43.04 32.64
N ASP A 31 -53.13 -43.50 33.24
CA ASP A 31 -53.15 -44.25 34.50
C ASP A 31 -53.05 -43.24 35.65
N GLY A 32 -54.09 -42.42 35.82
CA GLY A 32 -54.10 -41.31 36.79
C GLY A 32 -53.18 -40.14 36.41
N ASP A 33 -52.44 -39.63 37.39
CA ASP A 33 -51.55 -38.46 37.28
C ASP A 33 -50.18 -38.78 36.66
N ASP A 34 -49.96 -39.94 36.04
CA ASP A 34 -48.62 -40.31 35.54
C ASP A 34 -48.34 -39.75 34.14
N ALA A 35 -47.15 -39.18 33.95
CA ALA A 35 -46.61 -38.85 32.64
C ALA A 35 -46.03 -40.11 31.98
N LEU A 36 -46.56 -40.45 30.81
CA LEU A 36 -46.27 -41.68 30.09
C LEU A 36 -45.50 -41.39 28.80
N ILE A 37 -44.44 -42.13 28.55
CA ILE A 37 -43.74 -42.12 27.25
C ILE A 37 -44.10 -43.37 26.45
N HIS A 38 -44.19 -43.24 25.13
CA HIS A 38 -44.38 -44.39 24.24
C HIS A 38 -43.04 -44.97 23.76
N ARG A 39 -42.92 -46.30 23.79
CA ARG A 39 -41.84 -47.04 23.13
C ARG A 39 -42.42 -48.18 22.30
N GLU A 40 -42.01 -48.28 21.03
CA GLU A 40 -42.47 -49.31 20.10
C GLU A 40 -42.36 -50.75 20.65
N ALA A 41 -41.25 -51.05 21.36
CA ALA A 41 -41.00 -52.38 21.91
C ALA A 41 -41.72 -52.69 23.24
N ALA A 42 -42.22 -51.69 23.96
CA ALA A 42 -42.69 -51.84 25.34
C ALA A 42 -44.05 -51.16 25.65
N GLY A 43 -44.62 -50.43 24.70
CA GLY A 43 -45.85 -49.66 24.91
C GLY A 43 -45.61 -48.41 25.76
N TYR A 44 -46.58 -48.08 26.63
CA TYR A 44 -46.51 -46.91 27.51
C TYR A 44 -45.75 -47.23 28.80
N ILE A 45 -44.83 -46.35 29.19
CA ILE A 45 -44.02 -46.47 30.40
C ILE A 45 -44.17 -45.18 31.22
N PRO A 46 -44.50 -45.25 32.52
CA PRO A 46 -44.52 -44.08 33.40
C PRO A 46 -43.09 -43.61 33.72
N ILE A 47 -42.86 -42.32 33.58
CA ILE A 47 -41.55 -41.67 33.85
C ILE A 47 -41.57 -40.78 35.09
N CYS A 48 -42.73 -40.22 35.44
CA CYS A 48 -42.95 -39.44 36.65
C CYS A 48 -44.45 -39.26 36.89
N ARG A 49 -44.83 -38.93 38.14
CA ARG A 49 -46.19 -38.49 38.47
C ARG A 49 -46.27 -36.96 38.39
N ILE A 50 -47.18 -36.45 37.59
CA ILE A 50 -47.48 -35.04 37.36
C ILE A 50 -48.99 -34.83 37.54
N GLU A 51 -49.37 -34.39 38.74
CA GLU A 51 -50.77 -34.15 39.09
C GLU A 51 -51.40 -33.10 38.18
N GLY A 52 -52.61 -33.35 37.68
CA GLY A 52 -53.31 -32.34 36.89
C GLY A 52 -52.93 -32.28 35.40
N ALA A 53 -52.01 -33.11 34.91
CA ALA A 53 -51.59 -33.07 33.50
C ALA A 53 -52.66 -33.57 32.50
N HIS A 54 -53.77 -34.16 32.98
CA HIS A 54 -54.85 -34.68 32.15
C HIS A 54 -56.12 -33.80 32.18
N PRO A 55 -56.91 -33.74 31.08
CA PRO A 55 -58.11 -32.88 30.99
C PRO A 55 -59.20 -33.18 32.02
N GLU A 56 -59.25 -34.42 32.52
CA GLU A 56 -60.25 -34.89 33.49
C GLU A 56 -59.84 -34.64 34.96
N SER A 57 -58.74 -33.95 35.21
CA SER A 57 -58.10 -33.86 36.53
C SER A 57 -58.82 -32.97 37.55
N CYS A 58 -59.94 -32.35 37.15
CA CYS A 58 -60.73 -31.40 37.95
C CYS A 58 -59.98 -30.15 38.43
N PHE A 59 -58.70 -29.97 38.06
CA PHE A 59 -57.93 -28.75 38.31
C PHE A 59 -58.28 -27.65 37.30
N ASP A 60 -57.94 -26.40 37.63
CA ASP A 60 -58.13 -25.27 36.70
C ASP A 60 -57.18 -25.35 35.49
N GLU A 61 -57.55 -24.68 34.40
CA GLU A 61 -56.83 -24.72 33.12
C GLU A 61 -55.38 -24.23 33.22
N ASP A 62 -55.11 -23.23 34.08
CA ASP A 62 -53.77 -22.68 34.26
C ASP A 62 -52.84 -23.73 34.90
N PHE A 63 -53.32 -24.41 35.94
CA PHE A 63 -52.59 -25.51 36.56
C PHE A 63 -52.39 -26.66 35.57
N GLN A 64 -53.42 -27.09 34.82
CA GLN A 64 -53.28 -28.17 33.85
C GLN A 64 -52.21 -27.88 32.78
N MET A 65 -52.16 -26.65 32.28
CA MET A 65 -51.20 -26.25 31.25
C MET A 65 -49.75 -26.22 31.77
N GLU A 66 -49.53 -25.79 33.02
CA GLU A 66 -48.20 -25.89 33.65
C GLU A 66 -47.73 -27.35 33.75
N GLN A 67 -48.64 -28.26 34.09
CA GLN A 67 -48.33 -29.67 34.30
C GLN A 67 -48.02 -30.38 32.97
N GLN A 68 -48.75 -30.06 31.91
CA GLN A 68 -48.42 -30.50 30.54
C GLN A 68 -47.05 -29.97 30.10
N ALA A 69 -46.73 -28.71 30.36
CA ALA A 69 -45.42 -28.14 30.06
C ALA A 69 -44.29 -28.85 30.83
N ASN A 70 -44.52 -29.22 32.09
CA ASN A 70 -43.55 -30.00 32.88
C ASN A 70 -43.32 -31.40 32.28
N ALA A 71 -44.39 -32.07 31.84
CA ALA A 71 -44.29 -33.37 31.17
C ALA A 71 -43.45 -33.25 29.89
N GLU A 72 -43.77 -32.26 29.04
CA GLU A 72 -43.08 -31.99 27.78
C GLU A 72 -41.61 -31.67 28.00
N PHE A 73 -41.28 -30.89 29.03
CA PHE A 73 -39.90 -30.60 29.40
C PHE A 73 -39.13 -31.88 29.74
N ILE A 74 -39.70 -32.78 30.54
CA ILE A 74 -39.04 -34.04 30.92
C ILE A 74 -38.86 -34.94 29.68
N ALA A 75 -39.85 -35.01 28.80
CA ALA A 75 -39.75 -35.76 27.54
C ALA A 75 -38.71 -35.18 26.58
N ALA A 76 -38.57 -33.85 26.52
CA ALA A 76 -37.54 -33.19 25.72
C ALA A 76 -36.14 -33.35 26.32
N ALA A 77 -36.02 -33.25 27.66
CA ALA A 77 -34.79 -33.45 28.43
C ALA A 77 -34.50 -34.93 28.72
N ASN A 78 -34.90 -35.82 27.80
CA ASN A 78 -34.72 -37.25 27.94
C ASN A 78 -33.22 -37.65 27.92
N PRO A 79 -32.90 -38.93 28.24
CA PRO A 79 -31.52 -39.39 28.29
C PRO A 79 -30.76 -39.21 26.98
N ALA A 80 -31.41 -39.35 25.83
CA ALA A 80 -30.76 -39.15 24.53
C ALA A 80 -30.31 -37.70 24.33
N THR A 81 -31.17 -36.74 24.66
CA THR A 81 -30.85 -35.31 24.63
C THR A 81 -29.72 -34.98 25.62
N VAL A 82 -29.80 -35.48 26.85
CA VAL A 82 -28.76 -35.25 27.87
C VAL A 82 -27.40 -35.78 27.41
N LEU A 83 -27.34 -36.99 26.85
CA LEU A 83 -26.10 -37.58 26.32
C LEU A 83 -25.53 -36.75 25.17
N ALA A 84 -26.38 -36.30 24.23
CA ALA A 84 -25.95 -35.45 23.13
C ALA A 84 -25.35 -34.11 23.61
N LEU A 85 -25.97 -33.50 24.63
CA LEU A 85 -25.46 -32.27 25.26
C LEU A 85 -24.13 -32.51 25.99
N LEU A 86 -23.99 -33.65 26.67
CA LEU A 86 -22.72 -34.03 27.32
C LEU A 86 -21.60 -34.27 26.29
N ASP A 87 -21.90 -34.90 25.16
CA ASP A 87 -20.94 -35.10 24.07
C ASP A 87 -20.52 -33.76 23.42
N GLU A 88 -21.46 -32.84 23.23
CA GLU A 88 -21.16 -31.49 22.78
C GLU A 88 -20.28 -30.73 23.78
N LEU A 89 -20.61 -30.80 25.07
CA LEU A 89 -19.84 -30.17 26.13
C LEU A 89 -18.41 -30.71 26.18
N GLU A 90 -18.23 -32.03 26.08
CA GLU A 90 -16.90 -32.66 26.06
C GLU A 90 -16.08 -32.21 24.84
N ARG A 91 -16.68 -32.19 23.65
CA ARG A 91 -16.02 -31.67 22.44
C ARG A 91 -15.62 -30.21 22.59
N ASN A 92 -16.48 -29.37 23.16
CA ASN A 92 -16.19 -27.97 23.41
C ASN A 92 -15.06 -27.78 24.42
N GLN A 93 -15.02 -28.58 25.50
CA GLN A 93 -13.91 -28.57 26.45
C GLN A 93 -12.58 -28.98 25.81
N GLN A 94 -12.59 -30.00 24.95
CA GLN A 94 -11.40 -30.41 24.20
C GLN A 94 -10.94 -29.31 23.23
N TYR A 95 -11.87 -28.62 22.57
CA TYR A 95 -11.56 -27.50 21.68
C TYR A 95 -10.88 -26.35 22.44
N ILE A 96 -11.42 -25.97 23.60
CA ILE A 96 -10.83 -24.93 24.46
C ILE A 96 -9.41 -25.30 24.85
N LYS A 97 -9.18 -26.54 25.32
CA LYS A 97 -7.82 -27.01 25.67
C LYS A 97 -6.83 -26.90 24.50
N ARG A 98 -7.25 -27.27 23.28
CA ARG A 98 -6.40 -27.13 22.09
C ARG A 98 -6.10 -25.67 21.77
N ARG A 99 -7.09 -24.79 21.88
CA ARG A 99 -6.91 -23.35 21.64
C ARG A 99 -6.00 -22.71 22.67
N ASP A 100 -6.10 -23.11 23.93
CA ASP A 100 -5.20 -22.63 24.98
C ASP A 100 -3.75 -23.05 24.72
N GLN A 101 -3.54 -24.31 24.30
CA GLN A 101 -2.21 -24.79 23.91
C GLN A 101 -1.65 -24.02 22.70
N GLU A 102 -2.47 -23.83 21.66
CA GLU A 102 -2.07 -23.08 20.47
C GLU A 102 -1.73 -21.62 20.82
N ASN A 103 -2.51 -20.98 21.70
CA ASN A 103 -2.25 -19.63 22.17
C ASN A 103 -0.93 -19.54 22.96
N GLU A 104 -0.61 -20.55 23.78
CA GLU A 104 0.66 -20.63 24.49
C GLU A 104 1.85 -20.75 23.52
N ASP A 105 1.75 -21.62 22.52
CA ASP A 105 2.78 -21.81 21.49
C ASP A 105 2.99 -20.52 20.67
N ILE A 106 1.90 -19.82 20.34
CA ILE A 106 1.94 -18.50 19.68
C ILE A 106 2.64 -17.49 20.57
N ALA A 107 2.31 -17.42 21.87
CA ALA A 107 2.92 -16.48 22.80
C ALA A 107 4.45 -16.71 22.92
N LEU A 108 4.89 -17.96 22.99
CA LEU A 108 6.31 -18.33 22.99
C LEU A 108 7.01 -17.91 21.70
N THR A 109 6.37 -18.12 20.55
CA THR A 109 6.90 -17.76 19.23
C THR A 109 7.02 -16.25 19.08
N VAL A 110 5.98 -15.51 19.44
CA VAL A 110 5.98 -14.04 19.43
C VAL A 110 7.06 -13.50 20.37
N GLY A 111 7.22 -14.09 21.56
CA GLY A 111 8.28 -13.74 22.50
C GLY A 111 9.68 -13.87 21.89
N ARG A 112 9.96 -14.99 21.21
CA ARG A 112 11.24 -15.23 20.52
C ARG A 112 11.49 -14.20 19.41
N LEU A 113 10.48 -13.93 18.58
CA LEU A 113 10.60 -12.98 17.48
C LEU A 113 10.85 -11.54 17.98
N ARG A 114 10.25 -11.15 19.11
CA ARG A 114 10.51 -9.84 19.73
C ARG A 114 11.98 -9.69 20.14
N VAL A 115 12.54 -10.71 20.80
CA VAL A 115 13.96 -10.70 21.19
C VAL A 115 14.87 -10.64 19.98
N GLU A 116 14.56 -11.39 18.91
CA GLU A 116 15.34 -11.35 17.68
C GLU A 116 15.27 -9.98 16.99
N LEU A 117 14.09 -9.35 16.97
CA LEU A 117 13.91 -8.00 16.44
C LEU A 117 14.71 -6.96 17.24
N GLU A 118 14.63 -6.99 18.56
CA GLU A 118 15.41 -6.09 19.44
C GLU A 118 16.94 -6.25 19.22
N GLY A 119 17.39 -7.49 19.01
CA GLY A 119 18.78 -7.77 18.66
C GLY A 119 19.18 -7.20 17.30
N LYS A 120 18.29 -7.26 16.30
CA LYS A 120 18.51 -6.67 14.97
C LYS A 120 18.50 -5.14 15.03
N ASP A 121 17.57 -4.54 15.76
CA ASP A 121 17.48 -3.08 15.93
C ASP A 121 18.73 -2.53 16.63
N SER A 122 19.22 -3.23 17.66
CA SER A 122 20.49 -2.89 18.31
C SER A 122 21.68 -2.94 17.33
N LYS A 123 21.70 -3.96 16.45
CA LYS A 123 22.75 -4.07 15.43
C LYS A 123 22.67 -2.95 14.39
N ILE A 124 21.46 -2.58 13.95
CA ILE A 124 21.23 -1.46 13.04
C ILE A 124 21.69 -0.15 13.68
N ALA A 125 21.35 0.08 14.95
CA ALA A 125 21.78 1.27 15.68
C ALA A 125 23.32 1.35 15.74
N ASN A 126 23.99 0.25 16.09
CA ASN A 126 25.46 0.19 16.13
C ASN A 126 26.08 0.46 14.77
N LEU A 127 25.59 -0.18 13.69
CA LEU A 127 26.09 0.05 12.33
C LEU A 127 25.82 1.48 11.84
N THR A 128 24.69 2.08 12.24
CA THR A 128 24.36 3.46 11.92
C THR A 128 25.34 4.41 12.60
N ALA A 129 25.61 4.20 13.90
CA ALA A 129 26.60 4.98 14.64
C ALA A 129 28.02 4.82 14.05
N GLU A 130 28.43 3.61 13.68
CA GLU A 130 29.72 3.36 13.04
C GLU A 130 29.83 4.05 11.68
N ARG A 131 28.79 3.97 10.83
CA ARG A 131 28.72 4.70 9.56
C ARG A 131 28.85 6.21 9.78
N ASP A 132 28.14 6.77 10.76
CA ASP A 132 28.17 8.21 11.04
C ASP A 132 29.53 8.65 11.56
N ALA A 133 30.15 7.85 12.44
CA ALA A 133 31.51 8.08 12.89
C ALA A 133 32.54 8.00 11.76
N LEU A 134 32.40 7.06 10.81
CA LEU A 134 33.24 7.00 9.62
C LEU A 134 33.04 8.23 8.73
N ARG A 135 31.79 8.66 8.52
CA ARG A 135 31.48 9.87 7.76
C ARG A 135 32.09 11.12 8.40
N GLU A 136 32.04 11.23 9.72
CA GLU A 136 32.66 12.34 10.48
C GLU A 136 34.18 12.24 10.56
N GLY A 137 34.76 11.04 10.66
CA GLY A 137 36.20 10.80 10.66
C GLY A 137 36.84 11.07 9.29
N GLU A 138 36.19 10.60 8.21
CA GLU A 138 36.55 10.92 6.84
C GLU A 138 36.34 12.41 6.51
N MET A 139 35.32 13.07 7.10
CA MET A 139 35.13 14.53 6.96
C MET A 139 36.04 15.38 7.87
N GLY A 140 36.45 14.85 9.02
CA GLY A 140 37.20 15.56 10.06
C GLY A 140 38.61 15.93 9.63
N ASP A 141 39.23 15.08 8.80
CA ASP A 141 40.52 15.34 8.13
C ASP A 141 40.34 16.02 6.75
N ALA A 142 39.10 16.04 6.22
CA ALA A 142 38.73 16.58 4.91
C ALA A 142 38.18 18.02 4.93
N ARG A 143 38.45 18.81 5.98
CA ARG A 143 38.23 20.27 5.93
C ARG A 143 38.97 20.93 4.76
N HIS A 144 39.92 20.23 4.14
CA HIS A 144 40.63 20.62 2.92
C HIS A 144 40.61 19.54 1.83
N SER A 145 39.63 18.62 1.80
CA SER A 145 39.59 17.66 0.69
C SER A 145 39.18 18.32 -0.61
N ASN A 146 39.85 17.94 -1.69
CA ASN A 146 39.55 18.40 -3.04
C ASN A 146 38.09 18.18 -3.43
N THR A 147 37.44 17.16 -2.85
CA THR A 147 36.03 16.84 -3.12
C THR A 147 35.06 17.86 -2.52
N ARG A 148 35.36 18.38 -1.32
CA ARG A 148 34.54 19.44 -0.68
C ARG A 148 34.74 20.77 -1.41
N ALA A 149 35.99 21.12 -1.72
CA ALA A 149 36.32 22.30 -2.50
C ALA A 149 35.68 22.27 -3.89
N ALA A 150 35.69 21.12 -4.57
CA ALA A 150 35.02 20.95 -5.85
C ALA A 150 33.49 21.10 -5.74
N ALA A 151 32.88 20.56 -4.69
CA ALA A 151 31.44 20.74 -4.44
C ALA A 151 31.08 22.20 -4.16
N ASP A 152 31.88 22.91 -3.36
CA ASP A 152 31.63 24.32 -3.05
C ASP A 152 31.78 25.20 -4.31
N ILE A 153 32.81 24.96 -5.13
CA ILE A 153 32.96 25.63 -6.44
C ILE A 153 31.78 25.32 -7.35
N TYR A 154 31.32 24.06 -7.39
CA TYR A 154 30.16 23.69 -8.21
C TYR A 154 28.90 24.42 -7.78
N PHE A 155 28.59 24.48 -6.47
CA PHE A 155 27.42 25.20 -5.98
C PHE A 155 27.51 26.71 -6.21
N GLN A 156 28.70 27.30 -6.02
CA GLN A 156 28.93 28.71 -6.33
C GLN A 156 28.69 29.01 -7.81
N LEU A 157 29.20 28.18 -8.73
CA LEU A 157 28.97 28.36 -10.17
C LEU A 157 27.50 28.19 -10.56
N VAL A 158 26.78 27.25 -9.93
CA VAL A 158 25.32 27.08 -10.16
C VAL A 158 24.56 28.34 -9.76
N GLU A 159 24.95 28.99 -8.66
CA GLU A 159 24.35 30.25 -8.20
C GLU A 159 24.74 31.44 -9.09
N GLU A 160 26.04 31.62 -9.37
CA GLU A 160 26.55 32.73 -10.18
C GLU A 160 26.09 32.68 -11.65
N CYS A 161 25.93 31.48 -12.21
CA CYS A 161 25.37 31.29 -13.55
C CYS A 161 23.84 31.26 -13.56
N GLU A 162 23.18 31.48 -12.41
CA GLU A 162 21.72 31.49 -12.24
C GLU A 162 21.03 30.24 -12.83
N ILE A 163 21.63 29.07 -12.63
CA ILE A 163 21.12 27.80 -13.18
C ILE A 163 19.79 27.44 -12.48
N PRO A 164 18.70 27.16 -13.23
CA PRO A 164 17.42 26.84 -12.64
C PRO A 164 17.45 25.51 -11.87
N ALA A 165 16.50 25.33 -10.96
CA ALA A 165 16.38 24.09 -10.19
C ALA A 165 16.21 22.87 -11.13
N GLY A 166 17.11 21.90 -11.00
CA GLY A 166 17.17 20.72 -11.89
C GLY A 166 17.91 20.94 -13.21
N GLY A 167 18.47 22.13 -13.45
CA GLY A 167 19.31 22.45 -14.60
C GLY A 167 20.75 21.91 -14.46
N SER A 168 21.45 21.80 -15.59
CA SER A 168 22.82 21.29 -15.69
C SER A 168 23.81 22.41 -16.04
N LEU A 169 24.87 22.54 -15.24
CA LEU A 169 25.96 23.48 -15.52
C LEU A 169 26.70 23.12 -16.82
N VAL A 170 26.79 21.83 -17.14
CA VAL A 170 27.42 21.36 -18.40
C VAL A 170 26.61 21.82 -19.60
N GLU A 171 25.29 21.62 -19.56
CA GLU A 171 24.40 22.03 -20.66
C GLU A 171 24.42 23.56 -20.85
N TYR A 172 24.50 24.33 -19.75
CA TYR A 172 24.65 25.77 -19.81
C TYR A 172 25.96 26.21 -20.51
N VAL A 173 27.08 25.56 -20.18
CA VAL A 173 28.37 25.85 -20.82
C VAL A 173 28.35 25.47 -22.30
N ASP A 174 27.73 24.35 -22.66
CA ASP A 174 27.61 23.91 -24.06
C ASP A 174 26.75 24.87 -24.88
N ASP A 175 25.62 25.34 -24.36
CA ASP A 175 24.77 26.36 -25.01
C ASP A 175 25.52 27.70 -25.18
N MET A 176 26.27 28.12 -24.17
CA MET A 176 27.12 29.31 -24.26
C MET A 176 28.21 29.16 -25.33
N ARG A 177 28.82 27.96 -25.44
CA ARG A 177 29.83 27.64 -26.46
C ARG A 177 29.25 27.69 -27.87
N GLU A 178 28.06 27.13 -28.07
CA GLU A 178 27.37 27.16 -29.37
C GLU A 178 27.00 28.60 -29.77
N LYS A 179 26.48 29.40 -28.83
CA LYS A 179 26.20 30.83 -29.06
C LYS A 179 27.46 31.61 -29.42
N LEU A 180 28.59 31.32 -28.76
CA LEU A 180 29.88 31.94 -29.06
C LEU A 180 30.35 31.58 -30.46
N GLU A 181 30.34 30.30 -30.83
CA GLU A 181 30.72 29.84 -32.18
C GLU A 181 29.83 30.48 -33.27
N ALA A 182 28.51 30.58 -33.02
CA ALA A 182 27.58 31.25 -33.92
C ALA A 182 27.87 32.76 -34.07
N ALA A 183 28.22 33.43 -32.96
CA ALA A 183 28.60 34.84 -32.98
C ALA A 183 29.92 35.07 -33.74
N GLU A 184 30.93 34.21 -33.53
CA GLU A 184 32.21 34.27 -34.24
C GLU A 184 32.02 34.08 -35.76
N LYS A 185 31.20 33.11 -36.16
CA LYS A 185 30.84 32.90 -37.57
C LYS A 185 30.18 34.15 -38.17
N ARG A 186 29.23 34.75 -37.45
CA ARG A 186 28.56 35.98 -37.90
C ARG A 186 29.53 37.15 -38.04
N ILE A 187 30.49 37.29 -37.12
CA ILE A 187 31.55 38.31 -37.20
C ILE A 187 32.43 38.09 -38.44
N ALA A 188 32.78 36.83 -38.73
CA ALA A 188 33.59 36.50 -39.91
C ALA A 188 32.85 36.82 -41.22
N GLU A 189 31.58 36.46 -41.32
CA GLU A 189 30.72 36.76 -42.48
C GLU A 189 30.56 38.28 -42.69
N LEU A 190 30.27 39.03 -41.61
CA LEU A 190 30.21 40.49 -41.65
C LEU A 190 31.55 41.11 -42.06
N SER A 191 32.67 40.60 -41.55
CA SER A 191 34.01 41.10 -41.88
C SER A 191 34.35 40.87 -43.36
N ALA A 192 34.01 39.71 -43.90
CA ALA A 192 34.19 39.39 -45.31
C ALA A 192 33.33 40.29 -46.21
N SER A 193 32.06 40.46 -45.85
CA SER A 193 31.14 41.40 -46.51
C SER A 193 31.69 42.84 -46.51
N HIS A 194 32.14 43.34 -45.35
CA HIS A 194 32.72 44.67 -45.22
C HIS A 194 34.01 44.84 -46.05
N SER A 195 34.83 43.80 -46.17
CA SER A 195 35.98 43.83 -47.08
C SER A 195 35.53 44.02 -48.52
N LYS A 196 34.58 43.23 -48.99
CA LYS A 196 34.04 43.31 -50.35
C LYS A 196 33.42 44.68 -50.63
N LEU A 197 32.68 45.24 -49.68
CA LEU A 197 32.11 46.58 -49.80
C LEU A 197 33.22 47.65 -49.92
N ARG A 198 34.28 47.57 -49.11
CA ARG A 198 35.44 48.47 -49.22
C ARG A 198 36.13 48.38 -50.58
N ASP A 199 36.32 47.17 -51.11
CA ASP A 199 36.93 46.95 -52.43
C ASP A 199 36.08 47.56 -53.55
N THR A 200 34.75 47.38 -53.50
CA THR A 200 33.85 48.01 -54.49
C THR A 200 33.86 49.54 -54.39
N MET A 201 33.90 50.09 -53.18
CA MET A 201 33.98 51.54 -52.97
C MET A 201 35.30 52.12 -53.50
N ALA A 202 36.43 51.43 -53.28
CA ALA A 202 37.72 51.79 -53.85
C ALA A 202 37.69 51.76 -55.39
N GLY A 203 37.06 50.74 -55.98
CA GLY A 203 36.86 50.66 -57.44
C GLY A 203 36.04 51.82 -58.02
N ILE A 204 34.94 52.18 -57.35
CA ILE A 204 34.13 53.36 -57.70
C ILE A 204 34.97 54.63 -57.62
N HIS A 205 35.66 54.84 -56.49
CA HIS A 205 36.47 56.04 -56.23
C HIS A 205 37.58 56.22 -57.27
N ASN A 206 38.35 55.18 -57.59
CA ASN A 206 39.45 55.24 -58.56
C ASN A 206 38.94 55.55 -59.97
N THR A 207 37.79 55.00 -60.35
CA THR A 207 37.16 55.27 -61.66
C THR A 207 36.71 56.72 -61.78
N ILE A 208 36.12 57.30 -60.73
CA ILE A 208 35.71 58.72 -60.70
C ILE A 208 36.92 59.64 -60.80
N ARG A 209 38.03 59.29 -60.14
CA ARG A 209 39.26 60.09 -60.10
C ARG A 209 40.14 59.93 -61.36
N MET A 210 39.82 58.96 -62.23
CA MET A 210 40.62 58.56 -63.41
C MET A 210 42.03 58.06 -63.08
N ASP A 211 42.27 57.69 -61.82
CA ASP A 211 43.53 57.09 -61.34
C ASP A 211 43.39 55.55 -61.40
N GLY A 212 43.50 54.97 -62.60
CA GLY A 212 43.42 53.51 -62.81
C GLY A 212 42.93 53.11 -64.21
N GLY A 213 43.18 51.86 -64.61
CA GLY A 213 42.75 51.33 -65.92
C GLY A 213 41.23 51.40 -66.14
N TYR A 214 40.80 51.65 -67.38
CA TYR A 214 39.38 51.86 -67.73
C TYR A 214 38.55 50.60 -67.40
N THR A 215 37.75 50.69 -66.34
CA THR A 215 36.75 49.67 -65.98
C THR A 215 35.36 50.17 -66.39
N PRO A 216 34.58 49.43 -67.19
CA PRO A 216 33.25 49.88 -67.62
C PRO A 216 32.31 50.15 -66.45
N LEU A 217 31.59 51.28 -66.47
CA LEU A 217 30.66 51.71 -65.42
C LEU A 217 29.63 50.62 -65.05
N ALA A 218 29.14 49.87 -66.04
CA ALA A 218 28.19 48.79 -65.84
C ALA A 218 28.76 47.64 -64.98
N ALA A 219 30.06 47.34 -65.08
CA ALA A 219 30.71 46.31 -64.26
C ALA A 219 30.81 46.75 -62.80
N ILE A 220 31.11 48.03 -62.57
CA ILE A 220 31.24 48.63 -61.24
C ILE A 220 29.88 48.66 -60.53
N LEU A 221 28.83 49.14 -61.21
CA LEU A 221 27.48 49.21 -60.63
C LEU A 221 26.94 47.82 -60.26
N ASN A 222 27.19 46.81 -61.10
CA ASN A 222 26.80 45.43 -60.80
C ASN A 222 27.58 44.85 -59.61
N ALA A 223 28.89 45.12 -59.51
CA ALA A 223 29.71 44.68 -58.38
C ALA A 223 29.26 45.34 -57.06
N ALA A 224 28.97 46.65 -57.11
CA ALA A 224 28.47 47.41 -55.97
C ALA A 224 27.09 46.92 -55.50
N LYS A 225 26.16 46.64 -56.42
CA LYS A 225 24.84 46.09 -56.10
C LYS A 225 24.97 44.72 -55.41
N ARG A 226 25.79 43.81 -55.93
CA ARG A 226 26.03 42.50 -55.29
C ARG A 226 26.67 42.62 -53.91
N ALA A 227 27.68 43.46 -53.75
CA ALA A 227 28.30 43.67 -52.43
C ALA A 227 27.32 44.27 -51.41
N TYR A 228 26.41 45.14 -51.86
CA TYR A 228 25.33 45.67 -51.02
C TYR A 228 24.34 44.59 -50.60
N GLU A 229 23.86 43.76 -51.54
CA GLU A 229 22.93 42.66 -51.27
C GLU A 229 23.53 41.60 -50.34
N GLU A 230 24.78 41.19 -50.58
CA GLU A 230 25.51 40.26 -49.71
C GLU A 230 25.71 40.83 -48.30
N SER A 231 25.97 42.13 -48.18
CA SER A 231 26.11 42.79 -46.88
C SER A 231 24.80 42.87 -46.11
N ALA A 232 23.71 43.23 -46.78
CA ALA A 232 22.39 43.26 -46.15
C ALA A 232 21.95 41.86 -45.68
N SER A 233 22.25 40.83 -46.48
CA SER A 233 22.01 39.43 -46.10
C SER A 233 22.80 39.01 -44.86
N ALA A 234 24.11 39.26 -44.82
CA ALA A 234 24.97 38.94 -43.68
C ALA A 234 24.57 39.70 -42.40
N ALA A 235 24.07 40.93 -42.53
CA ALA A 235 23.59 41.73 -41.41
C ALA A 235 22.17 41.34 -40.93
N GLY A 236 21.43 40.53 -41.70
CA GLY A 236 20.02 40.20 -41.42
C GLY A 236 19.06 41.37 -41.69
N ILE A 237 19.44 42.31 -42.55
CA ILE A 237 18.63 43.48 -42.91
C ILE A 237 17.77 43.10 -44.12
N ARG A 238 16.44 43.12 -43.98
CA ARG A 238 15.53 43.00 -45.14
C ARG A 238 15.68 44.23 -46.04
N ILE A 239 16.17 44.03 -47.26
CA ILE A 239 16.17 45.07 -48.29
C ILE A 239 14.72 45.21 -48.78
N LYS A 240 14.11 46.40 -48.64
CA LYS A 240 12.78 46.67 -49.20
C LYS A 240 12.89 46.77 -50.73
N GLY A 241 12.30 45.81 -51.45
CA GLY A 241 12.25 45.86 -52.92
C GLY A 241 12.10 44.53 -53.65
N GLU A 242 12.05 43.39 -52.97
CA GLU A 242 11.57 42.11 -53.53
C GLU A 242 10.17 41.76 -53.03
#